data_AF-A0A524DM25-F1
#
_entry.id   AF-A0A524DM25-F1
#
_cell.length_a   1.000
_cell.length_b   1.000
_cell.length_c   1.000
_cell.angle_alpha   90.00
_cell.angle_beta   90.00
_cell.angle_gamma   90.00
#
_symmetry.space_group_name_H-M   'P 1'
#
loop_
_entity.id
_entity.type
_entity.pdbx_description
1 polymer ?
#
loop_
_entity_poly.entity_id
_entity_poly.type
_entity_poly.pdbx_seq_one_letter_code
_entity_poly.pdbx_strand_id
1 'polypeptide(L)'
;MEENSFRKFLKEKNADDKLIDKYIKQLKDYSEFLEKDNKVLDTINPDELVDYTEYLVATDKELVLDFLRAIINYANFTKNYDLIIRVIDISESYNAMDTLYTRIFDIHGKKIRDKIFKDMPVPPLGVDPEKKPEFTKTIMKRAEEILGEKNVIDLLSPCLHGRPPDDIPGDKKKLRRLGIDKFLKSKHKELVKRLQKHRNDGTLEFAQYIDDEVIEFIRKDQRFGHGIREGNTILVKKIPYQSKKFLNAKQENLKRFYICYCPWVRGAMKENSVDESLHHFCYCSAGWYKLYWDKIFDHPIIAEPISTALDGALECKIALHIPKEIITPYIK
;
A
#
# COMPACT_ATOMS: atom_id res chain seq x y z
N MET A 1 -4.70 -16.68 -25.36
CA MET A 1 -5.36 -15.36 -25.30
C MET A 1 -6.27 -15.14 -26.50
N GLU A 2 -7.56 -14.89 -26.28
CA GLU A 2 -8.53 -14.43 -27.28
C GLU A 2 -8.29 -12.95 -27.65
N GLU A 3 -7.27 -12.67 -28.48
CA GLU A 3 -6.77 -11.31 -28.73
C GLU A 3 -7.86 -10.34 -29.19
N ASN A 4 -8.74 -10.74 -30.11
CA ASN A 4 -9.80 -9.87 -30.65
C ASN A 4 -10.81 -9.46 -29.55
N SER A 5 -11.17 -10.40 -28.68
CA SER A 5 -12.07 -10.14 -27.55
C SER A 5 -11.41 -9.20 -26.53
N PHE A 6 -10.12 -9.38 -26.27
CA PHE A 6 -9.37 -8.51 -25.38
C PHE A 6 -9.20 -7.08 -25.95
N ARG A 7 -8.92 -6.95 -27.25
CA ARG A 7 -8.90 -5.66 -27.96
C ARG A 7 -10.22 -4.91 -27.80
N LYS A 8 -11.34 -5.59 -28.01
CA LYS A 8 -12.69 -5.03 -27.84
C LYS A 8 -12.91 -4.57 -26.39
N PHE A 9 -12.55 -5.39 -25.41
CA PHE A 9 -12.63 -5.04 -23.99
C PHE A 9 -11.84 -3.77 -23.64
N LEU A 10 -10.63 -3.61 -24.18
CA LEU A 10 -9.82 -2.41 -23.96
C LEU A 10 -10.42 -1.16 -24.63
N LYS A 11 -11.00 -1.31 -25.83
CA LYS A 11 -11.73 -0.22 -26.50
C LYS A 11 -12.93 0.26 -25.70
N GLU A 12 -13.69 -0.66 -25.11
CA GLU A 12 -14.83 -0.33 -24.22
C GLU A 12 -14.39 0.43 -22.96
N LYS A 13 -13.12 0.30 -22.56
CA LYS A 13 -12.48 1.09 -21.50
C LYS A 13 -11.82 2.39 -21.99
N ASN A 14 -12.10 2.81 -23.22
CA ASN A 14 -11.54 4.01 -23.86
C ASN A 14 -10.01 4.00 -24.04
N ALA A 15 -9.39 2.84 -24.19
CA ALA A 15 -7.98 2.76 -24.60
C ALA A 15 -7.83 3.07 -26.10
N ASP A 16 -6.82 3.86 -26.48
CA ASP A 16 -6.48 4.10 -27.88
C ASP A 16 -5.74 2.89 -28.50
N ASP A 17 -5.65 2.85 -29.84
CA ASP A 17 -5.04 1.71 -30.55
C ASP A 17 -3.56 1.51 -30.20
N LYS A 18 -2.82 2.60 -29.99
CA LYS A 18 -1.40 2.54 -29.64
C LYS A 18 -1.19 1.88 -28.28
N LEU A 19 -2.03 2.21 -27.30
CA LEU A 19 -1.99 1.61 -25.97
C LEU A 19 -2.44 0.14 -26.00
N ILE A 20 -3.44 -0.18 -26.81
CA ILE A 20 -3.92 -1.56 -27.00
C ILE A 20 -2.81 -2.44 -27.58
N ASP A 21 -2.17 -1.99 -28.65
CA ASP A 21 -1.07 -2.72 -29.28
C ASP A 21 0.10 -2.90 -28.32
N LYS A 22 0.39 -1.87 -27.51
CA LYS A 22 1.41 -1.95 -26.46
C LYS A 22 1.10 -3.03 -25.43
N TYR A 23 -0.13 -3.09 -24.90
CA TYR A 23 -0.50 -4.12 -23.94
C TYR A 23 -0.50 -5.53 -24.54
N ILE A 24 -0.97 -5.67 -25.78
CA ILE A 24 -0.95 -6.97 -26.47
C ILE A 24 0.47 -7.46 -26.70
N LYS A 25 1.38 -6.56 -27.09
CA LYS A 25 2.79 -6.88 -27.21
C LYS A 25 3.35 -7.38 -25.88
N GLN A 26 3.10 -6.67 -24.77
CA GLN A 26 3.57 -7.08 -23.44
C GLN A 26 3.06 -8.48 -23.03
N LEU A 27 1.79 -8.81 -23.33
CA LEU A 27 1.23 -10.13 -23.02
C LEU A 27 1.79 -11.24 -23.93
N LYS A 28 2.10 -10.93 -25.19
CA LYS A 28 2.77 -11.86 -26.13
C LYS A 28 4.20 -12.12 -25.69
N ASP A 29 4.99 -11.08 -25.42
CA ASP A 29 6.36 -11.21 -24.93
C ASP A 29 6.41 -12.06 -23.64
N TYR A 30 5.44 -11.88 -22.74
CA TYR A 30 5.34 -12.71 -21.54
C TYR A 30 4.92 -14.15 -21.83
N SER A 31 4.02 -14.38 -22.79
CA SER A 31 3.65 -15.74 -23.21
C SER A 31 4.85 -16.48 -23.81
N GLU A 32 5.66 -15.82 -24.63
CA GLU A 32 6.92 -16.37 -25.15
C GLU A 32 7.94 -16.67 -24.03
N PHE A 33 7.97 -15.84 -22.97
CA PHE A 33 8.78 -16.12 -21.78
C PHE A 33 8.32 -17.39 -21.05
N LEU A 34 7.01 -17.57 -20.89
CA LEU A 34 6.39 -18.73 -20.23
C LEU A 34 6.53 -20.03 -21.03
N GLU A 35 6.47 -19.97 -22.37
CA GLU A 35 6.58 -21.13 -23.25
C GLU A 35 7.91 -21.88 -23.08
N LYS A 36 8.98 -21.19 -22.65
CA LYS A 36 10.27 -21.81 -22.33
C LYS A 36 10.16 -22.91 -21.27
N ASP A 37 9.18 -22.79 -20.37
CA ASP A 37 8.88 -23.74 -19.30
C ASP A 37 7.58 -24.54 -19.57
N ASN A 38 7.08 -24.53 -20.81
CA ASN A 38 5.80 -25.14 -21.21
C ASN A 38 4.59 -24.62 -20.41
N LYS A 39 4.59 -23.34 -20.04
CA LYS A 39 3.49 -22.69 -19.31
C LYS A 39 2.70 -21.76 -20.22
N VAL A 40 1.45 -21.49 -19.85
CA VAL A 40 0.56 -20.58 -20.57
C VAL A 40 -0.08 -19.57 -19.63
N LEU A 41 -0.22 -18.33 -20.10
CA LEU A 41 -0.72 -17.17 -19.34
C LEU A 41 -2.04 -17.44 -18.60
N ASP A 42 -2.93 -18.26 -19.18
CA ASP A 42 -4.26 -18.51 -18.62
C ASP A 42 -4.25 -19.38 -17.37
N THR A 43 -3.17 -20.13 -17.13
CA THR A 43 -3.05 -21.10 -16.04
C THR A 43 -1.82 -20.88 -15.18
N ILE A 44 -1.13 -19.74 -15.29
CA ILE A 44 0.06 -19.47 -14.48
C ILE A 44 -0.28 -19.35 -13.00
N ASN A 45 0.68 -19.75 -12.17
CA ASN A 45 0.70 -19.29 -10.79
C ASN A 45 1.03 -17.78 -10.79
N PRO A 46 0.22 -16.91 -10.16
CA PRO A 46 0.52 -15.49 -10.06
C PRO A 46 1.94 -15.17 -9.58
N ASP A 47 2.51 -16.00 -8.69
CA ASP A 47 3.87 -15.76 -8.16
C ASP A 47 4.94 -15.66 -9.26
N GLU A 48 4.74 -16.33 -10.40
CA GLU A 48 5.61 -16.32 -11.58
C GLU A 48 5.66 -14.97 -12.31
N LEU A 49 4.74 -14.05 -11.99
CA LEU A 49 4.84 -12.67 -12.47
C LEU A 49 6.12 -11.99 -11.99
N VAL A 50 6.64 -12.36 -10.80
CA VAL A 50 7.87 -11.78 -10.27
C VAL A 50 9.07 -12.17 -11.11
N ASP A 51 9.17 -13.43 -11.52
CA ASP A 51 10.29 -13.91 -12.34
C ASP A 51 10.41 -13.08 -13.64
N TYR A 52 9.27 -12.79 -14.28
CA TYR A 52 9.26 -11.97 -15.47
C TYR A 52 9.53 -10.49 -15.19
N THR A 53 9.03 -9.93 -14.09
CA THR A 53 9.39 -8.54 -13.75
C THR A 53 10.86 -8.39 -13.39
N GLU A 54 11.49 -9.39 -12.77
CA GLU A 54 12.94 -9.39 -12.54
C GLU A 54 13.72 -9.50 -13.84
N TYR A 55 13.27 -10.35 -14.77
CA TYR A 55 13.81 -10.41 -16.13
C TYR A 55 13.72 -9.05 -16.84
N LEU A 56 12.56 -8.37 -16.76
CA LEU A 56 12.40 -7.03 -17.34
C LEU A 56 13.30 -6.01 -16.65
N VAL A 57 13.42 -6.02 -15.31
CA VAL A 57 14.36 -5.13 -14.59
C VAL A 57 15.80 -5.30 -15.09
N ALA A 58 16.22 -6.53 -15.36
CA ALA A 58 17.57 -6.85 -15.83
C ALA A 58 17.81 -6.48 -17.31
N THR A 59 16.75 -6.42 -18.13
CA THR A 59 16.87 -6.23 -19.58
C THR A 59 16.44 -4.83 -20.03
N ASP A 60 15.26 -4.38 -19.61
CA ASP A 60 14.73 -3.03 -19.82
C ASP A 60 13.65 -2.71 -18.77
N LYS A 61 14.08 -2.05 -17.69
CA LYS A 61 13.22 -1.70 -16.55
C LYS A 61 12.05 -0.78 -16.92
N GLU A 62 12.13 -0.04 -18.03
CA GLU A 62 11.06 0.89 -18.45
C GLU A 62 9.82 0.12 -18.93
N LEU A 63 9.97 -1.14 -19.31
CA LEU A 63 8.86 -2.01 -19.74
C LEU A 63 7.99 -2.50 -18.58
N VAL A 64 8.51 -2.53 -17.35
CA VAL A 64 7.83 -3.15 -16.20
C VAL A 64 6.47 -2.50 -15.93
N LEU A 65 6.39 -1.17 -15.98
CA LEU A 65 5.14 -0.47 -15.68
C LEU A 65 4.04 -0.82 -16.70
N ASP A 66 4.39 -0.89 -17.98
CA ASP A 66 3.44 -1.23 -19.04
C ASP A 66 3.04 -2.69 -18.98
N PHE A 67 3.98 -3.59 -18.65
CA PHE A 67 3.69 -4.99 -18.40
C PHE A 67 2.68 -5.17 -17.26
N LEU A 68 2.91 -4.56 -16.10
CA LEU A 68 1.99 -4.65 -14.96
C LEU A 68 0.60 -4.10 -15.29
N ARG A 69 0.52 -3.01 -16.06
CA ARG A 69 -0.76 -2.47 -16.56
C ARG A 69 -1.45 -3.40 -17.54
N ALA A 70 -0.70 -4.07 -18.43
CA ALA A 70 -1.24 -5.07 -19.33
C ALA A 70 -1.85 -6.24 -18.55
N ILE A 71 -1.14 -6.76 -17.54
CA ILE A 71 -1.61 -7.83 -16.66
C ILE A 71 -2.87 -7.44 -15.89
N ILE A 72 -2.95 -6.23 -15.32
CA ILE A 72 -4.18 -5.76 -14.64
C ILE A 72 -5.37 -5.78 -15.60
N ASN A 73 -5.20 -5.28 -16.83
CA ASN A 73 -6.29 -5.27 -17.80
C ASN A 73 -6.68 -6.67 -18.22
N TYR A 74 -5.70 -7.55 -18.44
CA TYR A 74 -5.92 -8.95 -18.76
C TYR A 74 -6.69 -9.67 -17.65
N ALA A 75 -6.26 -9.50 -16.42
CA ALA A 75 -6.89 -10.06 -15.23
C ALA A 75 -8.35 -9.58 -15.06
N ASN A 76 -8.65 -8.33 -15.39
CA ASN A 76 -10.02 -7.83 -15.39
C ASN A 76 -10.87 -8.44 -16.52
N PHE A 77 -10.27 -8.70 -17.68
CA PHE A 77 -10.95 -9.34 -18.81
C PHE A 77 -11.29 -10.80 -18.51
N THR A 78 -10.34 -11.56 -17.95
CA THR A 78 -10.51 -12.99 -17.61
C THR A 78 -11.12 -13.22 -16.24
N LYS A 79 -11.29 -12.16 -15.43
CA LYS A 79 -11.67 -12.22 -14.00
C LYS A 79 -10.70 -13.02 -13.13
N ASN A 80 -9.45 -13.17 -13.55
CA ASN A 80 -8.39 -13.78 -12.74
C ASN A 80 -7.76 -12.72 -11.82
N TYR A 81 -8.46 -12.38 -10.73
CA TYR A 81 -8.05 -11.31 -9.84
C TYR A 81 -6.82 -11.64 -8.99
N ASP A 82 -6.40 -12.90 -8.90
CA ASP A 82 -5.17 -13.26 -8.19
C ASP A 82 -3.92 -12.65 -8.85
N LEU A 83 -3.96 -12.45 -10.17
CA LEU A 83 -2.96 -11.68 -10.91
C LEU A 83 -2.94 -10.21 -10.47
N ILE A 84 -4.11 -9.59 -10.22
CA ILE A 84 -4.17 -8.20 -9.72
C ILE A 84 -3.54 -8.10 -8.33
N ILE A 85 -3.84 -9.06 -7.44
CA ILE A 85 -3.25 -9.10 -6.10
C ILE A 85 -1.73 -9.12 -6.19
N ARG A 86 -1.17 -9.99 -7.05
CA ARG A 86 0.28 -10.06 -7.22
C ARG A 86 0.88 -8.83 -7.87
N VAL A 87 0.23 -8.24 -8.87
CA VAL A 87 0.67 -6.96 -9.45
C VAL A 87 0.72 -5.86 -8.37
N ILE A 88 -0.28 -5.81 -7.48
CA ILE A 88 -0.26 -4.87 -6.36
C ILE A 88 0.90 -5.20 -5.40
N ASP A 89 1.20 -6.46 -5.10
CA ASP A 89 2.36 -6.82 -4.28
C ASP A 89 3.69 -6.28 -4.85
N ILE A 90 3.85 -6.32 -6.17
CA ILE A 90 5.05 -5.84 -6.87
C ILE A 90 5.12 -4.30 -6.87
N SER A 91 3.99 -3.65 -7.13
CA SER A 91 3.91 -2.20 -7.40
C SER A 91 3.55 -1.35 -6.19
N GLU A 92 3.00 -1.91 -5.12
CA GLU A 92 2.54 -1.13 -3.98
C GLU A 92 3.70 -0.34 -3.36
N SER A 93 3.50 0.96 -3.19
CA SER A 93 4.50 1.86 -2.61
C SER A 93 5.87 1.79 -3.31
N TYR A 94 5.97 1.39 -4.59
CA TYR A 94 7.26 1.20 -5.27
C TYR A 94 8.13 2.47 -5.27
N ASN A 95 7.49 3.64 -5.33
CA ASN A 95 8.16 4.95 -5.34
C ASN A 95 8.59 5.44 -3.95
N ALA A 96 8.30 4.70 -2.87
CA ALA A 96 8.57 5.17 -1.51
C ALA A 96 10.06 5.46 -1.27
N MET A 97 10.96 4.61 -1.78
CA MET A 97 12.40 4.80 -1.62
C MET A 97 12.96 5.91 -2.50
N ASP A 98 12.42 6.14 -3.69
CA ASP A 98 12.76 7.31 -4.52
C ASP A 98 12.40 8.62 -3.81
N THR A 99 11.22 8.65 -3.16
CA THR A 99 10.80 9.78 -2.35
C THR A 99 11.74 9.99 -1.16
N LEU A 100 12.12 8.92 -0.45
CA LEU A 100 13.06 9.03 0.68
C LEU A 100 14.43 9.54 0.21
N TYR A 101 14.95 8.98 -0.87
CA TYR A 101 16.19 9.39 -1.52
C TYR A 101 16.17 10.88 -1.88
N THR A 102 15.07 11.35 -2.47
CA THR A 102 14.91 12.76 -2.87
C THR A 102 14.78 13.67 -1.65
N ARG A 103 13.95 13.31 -0.66
CA ARG A 103 13.76 14.12 0.57
C ARG A 103 15.04 14.30 1.36
N ILE A 104 15.86 13.25 1.50
CA ILE A 104 17.15 13.36 2.20
C ILE A 104 18.07 14.33 1.46
N PHE A 105 18.06 14.34 0.13
CA PHE A 105 18.82 15.33 -0.64
C PHE A 105 18.30 16.74 -0.45
N ASP A 106 16.99 16.95 -0.54
CA ASP A 106 16.39 18.28 -0.44
C ASP A 106 16.62 18.90 0.95
N ILE A 107 16.58 18.08 2.01
CA ILE A 107 16.65 18.55 3.40
C ILE A 107 18.09 18.54 3.94
N HIS A 108 18.87 17.49 3.67
CA HIS A 108 20.20 17.26 4.26
C HIS A 108 21.34 17.33 3.25
N GLY A 109 21.03 17.51 1.97
CA GLY A 109 22.02 17.69 0.90
C GLY A 109 22.61 16.39 0.34
N LYS A 110 23.23 16.53 -0.83
CA LYS A 110 23.82 15.43 -1.61
C LYS A 110 24.79 14.55 -0.81
N LYS A 111 25.71 15.15 -0.06
CA LYS A 111 26.76 14.39 0.65
C LYS A 111 26.18 13.39 1.65
N ILE A 112 25.12 13.78 2.38
CA ILE A 112 24.46 12.94 3.38
C ILE A 112 23.67 11.83 2.69
N ARG A 113 22.88 12.20 1.69
CA ARG A 113 22.09 11.27 0.88
C ARG A 113 22.96 10.19 0.21
N ASP A 114 24.06 10.59 -0.42
CA ASP A 114 25.00 9.69 -1.08
C ASP A 114 25.71 8.77 -0.06
N LYS A 115 25.95 9.24 1.17
CA LYS A 115 26.51 8.40 2.26
C LYS A 115 25.52 7.34 2.73
N ILE A 116 24.23 7.69 2.88
CA ILE A 116 23.18 6.75 3.30
C ILE A 116 22.97 5.67 2.22
N PHE A 117 22.87 6.06 0.95
CA PHE A 117 22.62 5.14 -0.18
C PHE A 117 23.90 4.58 -0.82
N LYS A 118 25.06 4.71 -0.15
CA LYS A 118 26.34 4.27 -0.70
C LYS A 118 26.29 2.80 -1.13
N ASP A 119 26.67 2.55 -2.38
CA ASP A 119 26.71 1.24 -3.04
C ASP A 119 25.35 0.48 -3.05
N MET A 120 24.24 1.21 -2.85
CA MET A 120 22.89 0.66 -2.76
C MET A 120 21.91 1.54 -3.56
N PRO A 121 21.89 1.43 -4.90
CA PRO A 121 20.91 2.13 -5.71
C PRO A 121 19.50 1.71 -5.31
N VAL A 122 18.54 2.64 -5.41
CA VAL A 122 17.13 2.34 -5.12
C VAL A 122 16.63 1.23 -6.05
N PRO A 123 16.08 0.12 -5.50
CA PRO A 123 15.52 -0.94 -6.32
C PRO A 123 14.38 -0.41 -7.20
N PRO A 124 14.42 -0.62 -8.53
CA PRO A 124 13.36 -0.16 -9.42
C PRO A 124 12.06 -0.95 -9.23
N LEU A 125 10.98 -0.46 -9.83
CA LEU A 125 9.73 -1.21 -9.99
C LEU A 125 10.00 -2.56 -10.66
N GLY A 126 9.39 -3.64 -10.15
CA GLY A 126 9.55 -5.00 -10.68
C GLY A 126 10.50 -5.89 -9.89
N VAL A 127 11.32 -5.32 -9.01
CA VAL A 127 12.14 -6.11 -8.08
C VAL A 127 11.23 -6.86 -7.11
N ASP A 128 11.55 -8.12 -6.87
CA ASP A 128 10.84 -8.99 -5.92
C ASP A 128 10.64 -8.28 -4.57
N PRO A 129 9.37 -8.13 -4.11
CA PRO A 129 9.06 -7.62 -2.79
C PRO A 129 9.82 -8.31 -1.64
N GLU A 130 10.17 -9.58 -1.76
CA GLU A 130 10.90 -10.31 -0.71
C GLU A 130 12.36 -9.85 -0.54
N LYS A 131 12.95 -9.19 -1.56
CA LYS A 131 14.32 -8.64 -1.51
C LYS A 131 14.39 -7.24 -0.90
N LYS A 132 13.25 -6.53 -0.82
CA LYS A 132 13.18 -5.13 -0.37
C LYS A 132 13.49 -4.92 1.13
N PRO A 133 13.13 -5.82 2.07
CA PRO A 133 13.38 -5.60 3.50
C PRO A 133 14.84 -5.43 3.89
N GLU A 134 15.76 -6.23 3.34
CA GLU A 134 17.20 -6.08 3.66
C GLU A 134 17.78 -4.76 3.13
N PHE A 135 17.32 -4.31 1.96
CA PHE A 135 17.63 -2.97 1.46
C PHE A 135 17.12 -1.91 2.43
N THR A 136 15.84 -1.96 2.80
CA THR A 136 15.22 -0.98 3.71
C THR A 136 15.94 -0.93 5.05
N LYS A 137 16.21 -2.08 5.66
CA LYS A 137 16.93 -2.19 6.93
C LYS A 137 18.27 -1.45 6.87
N THR A 138 19.05 -1.70 5.82
CA THR A 138 20.37 -1.06 5.67
C THR A 138 20.25 0.45 5.50
N ILE A 139 19.31 0.93 4.68
CA ILE A 139 19.07 2.36 4.48
C ILE A 139 18.60 3.03 5.77
N MET A 140 17.65 2.42 6.47
CA MET A 140 17.10 2.96 7.72
C MET A 140 18.13 3.04 8.82
N LYS A 141 18.93 1.98 9.01
CA LYS A 141 20.03 1.96 9.97
C LYS A 141 21.03 3.08 9.69
N ARG A 142 21.49 3.23 8.45
CA ARG A 142 22.42 4.30 8.06
C ARG A 142 21.81 5.70 8.24
N ALA A 143 20.54 5.86 7.89
CA ALA A 143 19.84 7.13 8.05
C ALA A 143 19.74 7.52 9.53
N GLU A 144 19.41 6.57 10.41
CA GLU A 144 19.30 6.81 11.85
C GLU A 144 20.68 7.11 12.48
N GLU A 145 21.72 6.35 12.14
CA GLU A 145 23.09 6.60 12.61
C GLU A 145 23.62 7.99 12.19
N ILE A 146 23.22 8.50 11.03
CA ILE A 146 23.73 9.76 10.48
C ILE A 146 22.87 10.96 10.86
N LEU A 147 21.55 10.80 10.86
CA LEU A 147 20.58 11.89 11.04
C LEU A 147 19.98 11.92 12.46
N GLY A 148 20.02 10.81 13.18
CA GLY A 148 19.29 10.61 14.42
C GLY A 148 17.80 10.28 14.20
N GLU A 149 17.21 9.59 15.17
CA GLU A 149 15.83 9.12 15.19
C GLU A 149 14.82 10.20 14.78
N LYS A 150 14.87 11.38 15.41
CA LYS A 150 13.90 12.46 15.16
C LYS A 150 13.84 12.86 13.68
N ASN A 151 14.99 13.02 13.03
CA ASN A 151 15.03 13.43 11.63
C ASN A 151 14.54 12.31 10.71
N VAL A 152 14.81 11.05 11.05
CA VAL A 152 14.25 9.90 10.33
C VAL A 152 12.73 9.88 10.42
N ILE A 153 12.17 10.08 11.61
CA ILE A 153 10.71 10.19 11.80
C ILE A 153 10.14 11.35 10.98
N ASP A 154 10.78 12.51 11.01
CA ASP A 154 10.35 13.70 10.26
C ASP A 154 10.33 13.44 8.74
N LEU A 155 11.31 12.70 8.20
CA LEU A 155 11.36 12.32 6.78
C LEU A 155 10.21 11.39 6.36
N LEU A 156 9.81 10.48 7.26
CA LEU A 156 8.79 9.46 7.01
C LEU A 156 7.36 9.96 7.26
N SER A 157 7.16 10.84 8.25
CA SER A 157 5.85 11.30 8.72
C SER A 157 4.92 11.89 7.64
N PRO A 158 5.39 12.48 6.52
CA PRO A 158 4.51 12.95 5.45
C PRO A 158 4.05 11.86 4.48
N CYS A 159 4.32 10.58 4.78
CA CYS A 159 4.17 9.41 3.90
C CYS A 159 5.07 9.48 2.65
N LEU A 160 5.73 8.38 2.31
CA LEU A 160 6.68 8.33 1.18
C LEU A 160 6.01 8.06 -0.17
N HIS A 161 4.87 7.37 -0.19
CA HIS A 161 4.17 6.99 -1.43
C HIS A 161 2.89 7.78 -1.68
N GLY A 162 2.54 8.70 -0.77
CA GLY A 162 1.35 9.54 -0.87
C GLY A 162 0.04 8.79 -0.59
N ARG A 163 -1.07 9.41 -0.99
CA ARG A 163 -2.42 8.92 -0.74
C ARG A 163 -3.29 9.09 -1.99
N PRO A 164 -4.12 8.10 -2.36
CA PRO A 164 -5.11 8.25 -3.43
C PRO A 164 -6.07 9.44 -3.18
N PRO A 165 -6.75 9.97 -4.22
CA PRO A 165 -7.71 11.04 -4.05
C PRO A 165 -8.87 10.65 -3.11
N ASP A 166 -9.17 11.49 -2.12
CA ASP A 166 -10.40 11.43 -1.33
C ASP A 166 -11.31 12.61 -1.68
N ASP A 167 -12.61 12.46 -1.42
CA ASP A 167 -13.57 13.57 -1.44
C ASP A 167 -13.42 14.47 -0.20
N ILE A 168 -12.28 15.15 -0.10
CA ILE A 168 -11.98 16.09 1.00
C ILE A 168 -13.07 17.18 1.13
N PRO A 169 -13.57 17.81 0.04
CA PRO A 169 -14.63 18.81 0.16
C PRO A 169 -15.92 18.24 0.74
N GLY A 170 -16.36 17.06 0.27
CA GLY A 170 -17.54 16.38 0.79
C GLY A 170 -17.38 15.96 2.24
N ASP A 171 -16.22 15.40 2.61
CA ASP A 171 -15.92 15.00 3.98
C ASP A 171 -15.87 16.21 4.93
N LYS A 172 -15.29 17.35 4.53
CA LYS A 172 -15.34 18.61 5.32
C LYS A 172 -16.76 19.07 5.56
N LYS A 173 -17.61 19.08 4.52
CA LYS A 173 -19.04 19.46 4.64
C LYS A 173 -19.75 18.52 5.61
N LYS A 174 -19.50 17.22 5.50
CA LYS A 174 -20.11 16.20 6.35
C LYS A 174 -19.64 16.30 7.80
N LEU A 175 -18.35 16.54 8.04
CA LEU A 175 -17.77 16.78 9.37
C LEU A 175 -18.39 18.01 10.03
N ARG A 176 -18.45 19.16 9.34
CA ARG A 176 -19.09 20.39 9.86
C ARG A 176 -20.55 20.16 10.24
N ARG A 177 -21.29 19.40 9.43
CA ARG A 177 -22.69 19.07 9.69
C ARG A 177 -22.84 18.16 10.91
N LEU A 178 -22.16 17.02 10.92
CA LEU A 178 -22.40 15.94 11.87
C LEU A 178 -21.68 16.12 13.22
N GLY A 179 -20.56 16.86 13.25
CA GLY A 179 -19.58 16.75 14.32
C GLY A 179 -18.72 15.48 14.17
N ILE A 180 -17.57 15.46 14.85
CA ILE A 180 -16.50 14.48 14.65
C ILE A 180 -16.94 13.03 14.96
N ASP A 181 -17.64 12.79 16.07
CA ASP A 181 -17.99 11.41 16.47
C ASP A 181 -19.02 10.78 15.53
N LYS A 182 -20.05 11.54 15.16
CA LYS A 182 -21.07 11.11 14.18
C LYS A 182 -20.47 10.99 12.77
N PHE A 183 -19.51 11.84 12.42
CA PHE A 183 -18.76 11.73 11.17
C PHE A 183 -17.97 10.42 11.11
N LEU A 184 -17.15 10.12 12.11
CA LEU A 184 -16.37 8.88 12.20
C LEU A 184 -17.26 7.64 12.13
N LYS A 185 -18.36 7.61 12.90
CA LYS A 185 -19.35 6.53 12.84
C LYS A 185 -19.96 6.38 11.45
N SER A 186 -20.19 7.49 10.75
CA SER A 186 -20.70 7.45 9.38
C SER A 186 -19.66 6.93 8.38
N LYS A 187 -18.38 7.31 8.51
CA LYS A 187 -17.30 6.77 7.66
C LYS A 187 -17.13 5.26 7.86
N HIS A 188 -17.26 4.78 9.09
CA HIS A 188 -17.22 3.35 9.38
C HIS A 188 -18.41 2.59 8.74
N LYS A 189 -19.63 3.14 8.81
CA LYS A 189 -20.79 2.56 8.10
C LYS A 189 -20.58 2.51 6.58
N GLU A 190 -19.99 3.55 6.00
CA GLU A 190 -19.67 3.61 4.57
C GLU A 190 -18.61 2.57 4.18
N LEU A 191 -17.58 2.37 5.01
CA LEU A 191 -16.61 1.29 4.84
C LEU A 191 -17.31 -0.07 4.82
N VAL A 192 -18.12 -0.40 5.82
CA VAL A 192 -18.85 -1.69 5.87
C VAL A 192 -19.74 -1.89 4.65
N LYS A 193 -20.43 -0.83 4.19
CA LYS A 193 -21.24 -0.89 2.96
C LYS A 193 -20.41 -1.13 1.70
N ARG A 194 -19.24 -0.50 1.58
CA ARG A 194 -18.31 -0.71 0.46
C ARG A 194 -17.81 -2.16 0.43
N LEU A 195 -17.43 -2.70 1.58
CA LEU A 195 -16.99 -4.09 1.72
C LEU A 195 -18.10 -5.09 1.33
N GLN A 196 -19.34 -4.85 1.76
CA GLN A 196 -20.50 -5.65 1.34
C GLN A 196 -20.71 -5.62 -0.18
N LYS A 197 -20.51 -4.46 -0.82
CA LYS A 197 -20.59 -4.33 -2.28
C LYS A 197 -19.50 -5.18 -2.97
N HIS A 198 -18.25 -5.10 -2.53
CA HIS A 198 -17.17 -5.90 -3.10
C HIS A 198 -17.42 -7.41 -2.98
N ARG A 199 -17.90 -7.86 -1.82
CA ARG A 199 -18.35 -9.25 -1.62
C ARG A 199 -19.44 -9.65 -2.61
N ASN A 200 -20.52 -8.87 -2.70
CA ASN A 200 -21.66 -9.20 -3.55
C ASN A 200 -21.30 -9.24 -5.04
N ASP A 201 -20.44 -8.31 -5.48
CA ASP A 201 -20.02 -8.21 -6.88
C ASP A 201 -18.88 -9.20 -7.22
N GLY A 202 -18.34 -9.91 -6.23
CA GLY A 202 -17.18 -10.77 -6.37
C GLY A 202 -15.91 -10.02 -6.80
N THR A 203 -15.76 -8.76 -6.40
CA THR A 203 -14.61 -7.90 -6.74
C THR A 203 -13.68 -7.71 -5.55
N LEU A 204 -12.45 -7.23 -5.80
CA LEU A 204 -11.49 -6.94 -4.74
C LEU A 204 -11.76 -5.58 -4.08
N GLU A 205 -11.62 -5.52 -2.76
CA GLU A 205 -11.35 -4.26 -2.06
C GLU A 205 -9.83 -4.10 -2.06
N PHE A 206 -9.32 -3.16 -2.87
CA PHE A 206 -7.88 -3.01 -3.11
C PHE A 206 -7.26 -4.33 -3.63
N ALA A 207 -6.48 -5.04 -2.80
CA ALA A 207 -5.78 -6.27 -3.15
C ALA A 207 -6.31 -7.51 -2.42
N GLN A 208 -7.54 -7.49 -1.90
CA GLN A 208 -8.07 -8.61 -1.13
C GLN A 208 -9.54 -8.91 -1.45
N TYR A 209 -9.88 -10.20 -1.43
CA TYR A 209 -11.26 -10.66 -1.45
C TYR A 209 -11.94 -10.37 -0.11
N ILE A 210 -13.22 -10.06 -0.18
CA ILE A 210 -14.05 -9.78 0.99
C ILE A 210 -15.13 -10.85 1.12
N ASP A 211 -15.27 -11.41 2.31
CA ASP A 211 -16.35 -12.32 2.69
C ASP A 211 -17.03 -11.85 3.98
N ASP A 212 -17.99 -12.64 4.46
CA ASP A 212 -18.78 -12.33 5.65
C ASP A 212 -17.94 -12.26 6.93
N GLU A 213 -16.91 -13.10 7.02
CA GLU A 213 -16.00 -13.13 8.16
C GLU A 213 -15.20 -11.82 8.24
N VAL A 214 -14.63 -11.37 7.12
CA VAL A 214 -13.91 -10.09 7.03
C VAL A 214 -14.83 -8.91 7.36
N ILE A 215 -16.05 -8.91 6.83
CA ILE A 215 -17.01 -7.84 7.09
C ILE A 215 -17.38 -7.80 8.58
N GLU A 216 -17.62 -8.94 9.21
CA GLU A 216 -17.99 -9.01 10.63
C GLU A 216 -16.81 -8.62 11.53
N PHE A 217 -15.59 -9.06 11.19
CA PHE A 217 -14.36 -8.63 11.87
C PHE A 217 -14.22 -7.10 11.89
N ILE A 218 -14.43 -6.45 10.75
CA ILE A 218 -14.33 -4.99 10.63
C ILE A 218 -15.50 -4.30 11.33
N ARG A 219 -16.74 -4.80 11.16
CA ARG A 219 -17.96 -4.20 11.72
C ARG A 219 -17.95 -4.11 13.25
N LYS A 220 -17.33 -5.09 13.93
CA LYS A 220 -17.26 -5.15 15.39
C LYS A 220 -16.39 -4.06 16.03
N ASP A 221 -15.52 -3.40 15.26
CA ASP A 221 -14.60 -2.39 15.78
C ASP A 221 -14.57 -1.13 14.89
N GLN A 222 -15.21 -0.06 15.36
CA GLN A 222 -15.27 1.21 14.64
C GLN A 222 -13.88 1.80 14.35
N ARG A 223 -12.84 1.41 15.10
CA ARG A 223 -11.48 1.92 14.90
C ARG A 223 -10.94 1.61 13.51
N PHE A 224 -11.44 0.57 12.82
CA PHE A 224 -11.02 0.28 11.46
C PHE A 224 -11.42 1.37 10.46
N GLY A 225 -10.44 1.80 9.66
CA GLY A 225 -10.62 2.81 8.62
C GLY A 225 -10.33 4.22 9.12
N HIS A 226 -11.32 4.89 9.73
CA HIS A 226 -11.18 6.32 10.12
C HIS A 226 -11.05 6.55 11.64
N GLY A 227 -11.28 5.52 12.46
CA GLY A 227 -11.04 5.60 13.90
C GLY A 227 -12.23 5.98 14.77
N ILE A 228 -11.92 6.15 16.05
CA ILE A 228 -12.79 6.74 17.08
C ILE A 228 -12.05 7.91 17.73
N ARG A 229 -12.76 8.90 18.27
CA ARG A 229 -12.14 10.01 18.99
C ARG A 229 -12.08 9.74 20.48
N GLU A 230 -10.94 10.08 21.09
CA GLU A 230 -10.74 10.16 22.53
C GLU A 230 -10.09 11.51 22.86
N GLY A 231 -10.84 12.40 23.51
CA GLY A 231 -10.39 13.78 23.73
C GLY A 231 -10.12 14.50 22.41
N ASN A 232 -8.86 14.90 22.19
CA ASN A 232 -8.37 15.53 20.97
C ASN A 232 -7.59 14.57 20.04
N THR A 233 -7.64 13.27 20.32
CA THR A 233 -6.95 12.24 19.54
C THR A 233 -7.96 11.39 18.78
N ILE A 234 -7.65 10.99 17.54
CA ILE A 234 -8.38 9.95 16.83
C ILE A 234 -7.53 8.68 16.82
N LEU A 235 -8.07 7.59 17.39
CA LEU A 235 -7.45 6.27 17.42
C LEU A 235 -7.94 5.43 16.24
N VAL A 236 -7.00 5.03 15.39
CA VAL A 236 -7.27 4.26 14.18
C VAL A 236 -6.65 2.87 14.29
N LYS A 237 -7.38 1.85 13.82
CA LYS A 237 -6.82 0.54 13.49
C LYS A 237 -6.71 0.39 11.98
N LYS A 238 -5.57 -0.14 11.53
CA LYS A 238 -5.44 -0.54 10.12
C LYS A 238 -6.25 -1.79 9.86
N ILE A 239 -7.00 -1.80 8.77
CA ILE A 239 -7.54 -3.05 8.21
C ILE A 239 -6.33 -3.88 7.77
N PRO A 240 -6.27 -5.21 8.00
CA PRO A 240 -5.18 -6.02 7.47
C PRO A 240 -5.10 -5.98 5.94
N TYR A 241 -3.88 -6.02 5.38
CA TYR A 241 -3.65 -6.02 3.92
C TYR A 241 -4.33 -7.20 3.22
N GLN A 242 -4.29 -8.38 3.84
CA GLN A 242 -4.93 -9.60 3.38
C GLN A 242 -5.78 -10.18 4.51
N SER A 243 -6.95 -9.59 4.78
CA SER A 243 -7.78 -9.89 5.97
C SER A 243 -8.14 -11.37 6.09
N LYS A 244 -8.54 -12.03 4.99
CA LYS A 244 -8.81 -13.47 4.99
C LYS A 244 -7.60 -14.29 5.40
N LYS A 245 -6.43 -13.99 4.82
CA LYS A 245 -5.19 -14.71 5.14
C LYS A 245 -4.74 -14.44 6.58
N PHE A 246 -4.91 -13.21 7.07
CA PHE A 246 -4.65 -12.82 8.45
C PHE A 246 -5.52 -13.61 9.45
N LEU A 247 -6.83 -13.69 9.21
CA LEU A 247 -7.76 -14.39 10.10
C LEU A 247 -7.49 -15.91 10.16
N ASN A 248 -7.09 -16.50 9.03
CA ASN A 248 -6.81 -17.93 8.91
C ASN A 248 -5.38 -18.36 9.27
N ALA A 249 -4.43 -17.42 9.33
CA ALA A 249 -3.04 -17.74 9.65
C ALA A 249 -2.92 -18.23 11.10
N LYS A 250 -2.18 -19.33 11.30
CA LYS A 250 -1.93 -19.90 12.64
C LYS A 250 -0.68 -19.30 13.31
N GLN A 251 0.33 -19.00 12.52
CA GLN A 251 1.62 -18.51 12.99
C GLN A 251 1.60 -16.97 13.06
N GLU A 252 2.15 -16.40 14.13
CA GLU A 252 2.12 -14.95 14.36
C GLU A 252 2.91 -14.15 13.32
N ASN A 253 4.04 -14.68 12.87
CA ASN A 253 4.86 -14.08 11.81
C ASN A 253 4.08 -13.89 10.51
N LEU A 254 3.27 -14.90 10.13
CA LEU A 254 2.37 -14.82 8.98
C LEU A 254 1.21 -13.84 9.22
N LYS A 255 0.63 -13.82 10.43
CA LYS A 255 -0.38 -12.80 10.78
C LYS A 255 0.18 -11.39 10.60
N ARG A 256 1.37 -11.12 11.12
CA ARG A 256 2.06 -9.82 10.98
C ARG A 256 2.33 -9.47 9.52
N PHE A 257 2.81 -10.43 8.73
CA PHE A 257 2.98 -10.29 7.28
C PHE A 257 1.66 -9.88 6.59
N TYR A 258 0.55 -10.57 6.87
CA TYR A 258 -0.75 -10.29 6.24
C TYR A 258 -1.44 -9.01 6.72
N ILE A 259 -1.03 -8.41 7.84
CA ILE A 259 -1.50 -7.08 8.25
C ILE A 259 -0.77 -5.99 7.45
N CYS A 260 0.51 -6.19 7.13
CA CYS A 260 1.35 -5.13 6.59
C CYS A 260 1.16 -4.93 5.08
N TYR A 261 0.84 -3.69 4.70
CA TYR A 261 0.70 -3.29 3.30
C TYR A 261 2.05 -3.08 2.61
N CYS A 262 3.08 -2.70 3.36
CA CYS A 262 4.29 -2.16 2.78
C CYS A 262 5.25 -3.27 2.35
N PRO A 263 5.51 -3.46 1.04
CA PRO A 263 6.43 -4.49 0.58
C PRO A 263 7.88 -4.21 1.00
N TRP A 264 8.22 -2.95 1.29
CA TRP A 264 9.56 -2.57 1.75
C TRP A 264 9.98 -3.17 3.09
N VAL A 265 9.03 -3.66 3.90
CA VAL A 265 9.35 -4.18 5.24
C VAL A 265 8.65 -5.50 5.56
N ARG A 266 7.52 -5.80 4.92
CA ARG A 266 6.69 -6.94 5.37
C ARG A 266 7.36 -8.29 5.22
N GLY A 267 8.23 -8.49 4.23
CA GLY A 267 8.96 -9.75 4.04
C GLY A 267 9.77 -10.14 5.28
N ALA A 268 10.36 -9.17 6.00
CA ALA A 268 11.09 -9.46 7.24
C ALA A 268 10.22 -10.08 8.34
N MET A 269 8.92 -9.79 8.36
CA MET A 269 7.99 -10.43 9.29
C MET A 269 7.75 -11.89 8.92
N LYS A 270 7.65 -12.22 7.63
CA LYS A 270 7.44 -13.60 7.15
C LYS A 270 8.62 -14.49 7.59
N GLU A 271 9.84 -13.98 7.43
CA GLU A 271 11.09 -14.70 7.75
C GLU A 271 11.53 -14.60 9.22
N ASN A 272 10.75 -13.94 10.10
CA ASN A 272 11.15 -13.64 11.48
C ASN A 272 12.52 -12.93 11.58
N SER A 273 12.81 -12.02 10.65
CA SER A 273 14.07 -11.28 10.55
C SER A 273 13.91 -9.76 10.76
N VAL A 274 12.81 -9.34 11.41
CA VAL A 274 12.57 -7.91 11.70
C VAL A 274 13.70 -7.36 12.57
N ASP A 275 14.28 -6.25 12.12
CA ASP A 275 15.34 -5.50 12.80
C ASP A 275 14.76 -4.21 13.39
N GLU A 276 15.29 -3.76 14.53
CA GLU A 276 14.81 -2.56 15.24
C GLU A 276 14.85 -1.30 14.35
N SER A 277 15.83 -1.21 13.44
CA SER A 277 15.94 -0.09 12.49
C SER A 277 14.74 0.05 11.55
N LEU A 278 13.90 -0.99 11.42
CA LEU A 278 12.69 -0.94 10.62
C LEU A 278 11.50 -0.31 11.38
N HIS A 279 11.52 -0.24 12.71
CA HIS A 279 10.35 0.17 13.50
C HIS A 279 9.85 1.57 13.13
N HIS A 280 10.77 2.53 12.95
CA HIS A 280 10.40 3.89 12.56
C HIS A 280 9.78 3.96 11.16
N PHE A 281 9.99 2.97 10.29
CA PHE A 281 9.38 2.93 8.97
C PHE A 281 7.84 2.99 9.01
N CYS A 282 7.22 2.55 10.11
CA CYS A 282 5.78 2.65 10.30
C CYS A 282 5.25 4.10 10.40
N TYR A 283 6.09 5.10 10.67
CA TYR A 283 5.71 6.52 10.55
C TYR A 283 5.30 6.90 9.12
N CYS A 284 5.82 6.22 8.10
CA CYS A 284 5.33 6.39 6.72
C CYS A 284 3.87 5.93 6.58
N SER A 285 3.51 4.82 7.23
CA SER A 285 2.12 4.34 7.25
C SER A 285 1.21 5.22 8.10
N ALA A 286 1.70 5.79 9.20
CA ALA A 286 0.96 6.79 9.97
C ALA A 286 0.73 8.07 9.16
N GLY A 287 1.74 8.47 8.38
CA GLY A 287 1.69 9.57 7.43
C GLY A 287 0.53 9.46 6.43
N TRP A 288 0.17 8.24 5.99
CA TRP A 288 -0.96 8.03 5.09
C TRP A 288 -2.30 8.52 5.69
N TYR A 289 -2.46 8.41 7.00
CA TYR A 289 -3.62 8.96 7.73
C TYR A 289 -3.46 10.45 8.01
N LYS A 290 -2.24 10.88 8.38
CA LYS A 290 -1.91 12.30 8.54
C LYS A 290 -2.28 13.12 7.31
N LEU A 291 -1.92 12.68 6.12
CA LEU A 291 -2.22 13.37 4.85
C LEU A 291 -3.72 13.64 4.64
N TYR A 292 -4.59 12.73 5.11
CA TYR A 292 -6.03 12.93 5.05
C TYR A 292 -6.49 13.99 6.06
N TRP A 293 -6.08 13.85 7.32
CA TRP A 293 -6.55 14.73 8.39
C TRP A 293 -5.96 16.14 8.33
N ASP A 294 -4.71 16.28 7.87
CA ASP A 294 -4.11 17.58 7.55
C ASP A 294 -5.00 18.38 6.59
N LYS A 295 -5.50 17.70 5.55
CA LYS A 295 -6.41 18.31 4.57
C LYS A 295 -7.81 18.56 5.14
N ILE A 296 -8.35 17.66 5.96
CA ILE A 296 -9.67 17.83 6.56
C ILE A 296 -9.72 19.05 7.49
N PHE A 297 -8.66 19.26 8.27
CA PHE A 297 -8.60 20.38 9.22
C PHE A 297 -7.93 21.64 8.67
N ASP A 298 -7.33 21.57 7.47
CA ASP A 298 -6.45 22.63 6.95
C ASP A 298 -5.34 22.98 7.96
N HIS A 299 -4.84 21.98 8.68
CA HIS A 299 -3.89 22.16 9.78
C HIS A 299 -3.04 20.89 9.98
N PRO A 300 -1.71 21.00 10.15
CA PRO A 300 -0.87 19.84 10.38
C PRO A 300 -1.18 19.16 11.72
N ILE A 301 -1.46 17.86 11.68
CA ILE A 301 -1.63 17.02 12.88
C ILE A 301 -0.40 16.14 13.14
N ILE A 302 -0.30 15.52 14.31
CA ILE A 302 0.73 14.51 14.58
C ILE A 302 0.11 13.13 14.41
N ALA A 303 0.79 12.22 13.70
CA ALA A 303 0.38 10.82 13.57
C ALA A 303 1.46 9.92 14.16
N GLU A 304 1.10 9.21 15.24
CA GLU A 304 1.98 8.36 16.02
C GLU A 304 1.56 6.88 15.85
N PRO A 305 2.44 6.01 15.33
CA PRO A 305 2.25 4.57 15.45
C PRO A 305 2.31 4.15 16.93
N ILE A 306 1.23 3.58 17.46
CA ILE A 306 1.15 3.11 18.87
C ILE A 306 1.58 1.65 18.98
N SER A 307 1.12 0.84 18.04
CA SER A 307 1.47 -0.58 17.90
C SER A 307 1.48 -0.94 16.43
N THR A 308 2.36 -1.84 16.01
CA THR A 308 2.64 -2.09 14.60
C THR A 308 3.02 -3.55 14.39
N ALA A 309 2.87 -4.05 13.18
CA ALA A 309 3.31 -5.40 12.89
C ALA A 309 4.85 -5.54 13.01
N LEU A 310 5.62 -4.45 12.91
CA LEU A 310 7.08 -4.48 13.07
C LEU A 310 7.51 -4.63 14.53
N ASP A 311 6.77 -4.06 15.49
CA ASP A 311 7.03 -4.25 16.93
C ASP A 311 6.49 -5.57 17.50
N GLY A 312 6.01 -6.46 16.64
CA GLY A 312 5.48 -7.77 17.03
C GLY A 312 3.97 -7.80 17.27
N ALA A 313 3.26 -6.66 17.23
CA ALA A 313 1.82 -6.63 17.46
C ALA A 313 1.02 -7.32 16.34
N LEU A 314 -0.10 -7.95 16.75
CA LEU A 314 -1.09 -8.54 15.84
C LEU A 314 -2.19 -7.54 15.44
N GLU A 315 -1.97 -6.25 15.69
CA GLU A 315 -2.81 -5.15 15.21
C GLU A 315 -1.98 -3.87 15.09
N CYS A 316 -2.20 -3.12 14.01
CA CYS A 316 -1.57 -1.82 13.82
C CYS A 316 -2.51 -0.70 14.29
N LYS A 317 -2.08 0.09 15.27
CA LYS A 317 -2.81 1.23 15.82
C LYS A 317 -2.04 2.53 15.57
N ILE A 318 -2.77 3.58 15.24
CA ILE A 318 -2.23 4.93 15.03
C ILE A 318 -3.05 5.92 15.84
N ALA A 319 -2.37 6.76 16.61
CA ALA A 319 -2.96 7.94 17.25
C ALA A 319 -2.76 9.15 16.35
N LEU A 320 -3.83 9.90 16.15
CA LEU A 320 -3.84 11.13 15.37
C LEU A 320 -4.14 12.29 16.33
N HIS A 321 -3.11 12.98 16.75
CA HIS A 321 -3.21 14.08 17.71
C HIS A 321 -3.56 15.37 17.00
N ILE A 322 -4.73 15.90 17.29
CA ILE A 322 -5.24 17.14 16.70
C ILE A 322 -5.15 18.23 17.77
N PRO A 323 -4.66 19.45 17.45
CA PRO A 323 -4.67 20.54 18.41
C PRO A 323 -6.08 20.81 18.94
N LYS A 324 -6.19 21.12 20.23
CA LYS A 324 -7.48 21.22 20.93
C LYS A 324 -8.38 22.26 20.29
N GLU A 325 -7.84 23.41 19.96
CA GLU A 325 -8.47 24.53 19.27
C GLU A 325 -8.98 24.16 17.87
N ILE A 326 -8.34 23.20 17.19
CA ILE A 326 -8.74 22.75 15.86
C ILE A 326 -9.90 21.75 15.94
N ILE A 327 -9.88 20.83 16.91
CA ILE A 327 -10.93 19.80 17.02
C ILE A 327 -12.19 20.27 17.76
N THR A 328 -12.07 21.20 18.70
CA THR A 328 -13.17 21.66 19.56
C THR A 328 -14.42 22.11 18.78
N PRO A 329 -14.32 22.86 17.67
CA PRO A 329 -15.48 23.25 16.86
C PRO A 329 -16.31 22.08 16.30
N TYR A 330 -15.74 20.87 16.27
CA TYR A 330 -16.38 19.67 15.73
C TYR A 330 -16.92 18.74 16.81
N ILE A 331 -16.68 19.01 18.10
CA ILE A 331 -17.24 18.23 19.21
C ILE A 331 -18.66 18.72 19.46
N LYS A 332 -19.66 17.86 19.26
CA LYS A 332 -21.10 18.18 19.35
C LYS A 332 -21.87 17.14 20.13
#